data_AF-A0A966SXJ0-F1
#
_entry.id   AF-A0A966SXJ0-F1
#
_cell.length_a   1.000
_cell.length_b   1.000
_cell.length_c   1.000
_cell.angle_alpha   90.00
_cell.angle_beta   90.00
_cell.angle_gamma   90.00
#
_symmetry.space_group_name_H-M   'P 1'
#
loop_
_entity.id
_entity.type
_entity.pdbx_description
1 polymer ?
#
loop_
_entity_poly.entity_id
_entity_poly.type
_entity_poly.pdbx_seq_one_letter_code
_entity_poly.pdbx_strand_id
1 'polypeptide(L)'
;MPMPFTAIRWTGRQGVWILLAASFGLRFALAALMPPGYDEVYYFFYGRHIDLSFYDHPLAVGVWSWLGQRLGPSVLALRLPSVLSYTLALGLLGQATARWFGTTARLWLLLLGNLCPLVLLCGGVLLLPDSPLLLGLALLLWWIAREPQVLPRGPGSMLALAAILALITLSKYHALVVLPALLVWTLVRPDSRRLWLRWTSLGTVLAWALLVSPLWLWNSRWGWVSFLFHSGRTTASGGFNPEGSLLFLLSQLGLLFPTIGILLLAVLWPWRRAGALASQPAQLLRCLAWPQLVLFVLLAGRMQVMTSWLVPAWWISLPLAAAWLAQRPWGLPAGSRGLRRSALITAVVVPPLLLFGGVQMRWGVLEPWLPTASDPSAQLMAPADLQRALRRHPRIWRALQQADVIASFRYEMPGFLALALGNGDRVAYTTLSDDPRGFAFWPAPTGASGRGVLFAPVEPGLPLVRRSFPAPVGALQPLGEVVVERNGQPAVVLEFASFERQAGPYPWPYGNR
;
A
#
# COMPACT_ATOMS: atom_id res chain seq x y z
N MET A 1 20.90 40.11 -30.20
CA MET A 1 21.56 39.31 -29.13
C MET A 1 20.49 38.64 -28.29
N PRO A 2 20.28 37.32 -28.36
CA PRO A 2 19.44 36.62 -27.40
C PRO A 2 20.26 36.29 -26.15
N MET A 3 19.74 36.68 -24.98
CA MET A 3 20.29 36.37 -23.66
C MET A 3 20.42 34.85 -23.48
N PRO A 4 21.55 34.34 -22.93
CA PRO A 4 21.65 32.93 -22.60
C PRO A 4 20.81 32.69 -21.34
N PHE A 5 19.69 31.97 -21.50
CA PHE A 5 19.12 31.23 -20.37
C PHE A 5 20.23 30.29 -19.88
N THR A 6 20.87 30.65 -18.76
CA THR A 6 21.82 29.80 -18.06
C THR A 6 21.09 28.53 -17.66
N ALA A 7 21.25 27.48 -18.46
CA ALA A 7 20.79 26.14 -18.14
C ALA A 7 21.43 25.74 -16.82
N ILE A 8 20.65 25.76 -15.73
CA ILE A 8 21.00 25.13 -14.47
C ILE A 8 21.50 23.73 -14.84
N ARG A 9 22.78 23.45 -14.61
CA ARG A 9 23.36 22.12 -14.85
C ARG A 9 22.81 21.19 -13.78
N TRP A 10 21.60 20.66 -14.02
CA TRP A 10 20.88 19.68 -13.17
C TRP A 10 21.61 18.34 -12.98
N THR A 11 22.86 18.21 -13.41
CA THR A 11 23.65 16.96 -13.43
C THR A 11 24.41 16.69 -12.13
N GLY A 12 24.33 17.60 -11.14
CA GLY A 12 25.07 17.51 -9.88
C GLY A 12 24.32 16.81 -8.74
N ARG A 13 25.04 16.54 -7.64
CA ARG A 13 24.53 16.02 -6.36
C ARG A 13 23.35 16.87 -5.83
N GLN A 14 23.36 18.18 -6.09
CA GLN A 14 22.30 19.12 -5.70
C GLN A 14 20.95 18.80 -6.35
N GLY A 15 20.91 18.53 -7.67
CA GLY A 15 19.65 18.23 -8.38
C GLY A 15 18.94 17.00 -7.83
N VAL A 16 19.70 16.00 -7.37
CA VAL A 16 19.13 14.81 -6.73
C VAL A 16 18.50 15.14 -5.38
N TRP A 17 19.18 15.92 -4.54
CA TRP A 17 18.61 16.32 -3.25
C TRP A 17 17.36 17.17 -3.42
N ILE A 18 17.34 18.09 -4.40
CA ILE A 18 16.16 18.89 -4.75
C ILE A 18 14.99 17.97 -5.14
N LEU A 19 15.21 16.99 -6.03
CA LEU A 19 14.15 16.07 -6.47
C LEU A 19 13.63 15.18 -5.32
N LEU A 20 14.52 14.71 -4.44
CA LEU A 20 14.12 13.93 -3.26
C LEU A 20 13.35 14.79 -2.25
N ALA A 21 13.80 16.03 -2.01
CA ALA A 21 13.11 16.97 -1.12
C ALA A 21 11.75 17.39 -1.67
N ALA A 22 11.65 17.69 -2.97
CA ALA A 22 10.39 17.98 -3.64
C ALA A 22 9.43 16.79 -3.59
N SER A 23 9.93 15.57 -3.84
CA SER A 23 9.16 14.34 -3.71
C SER A 23 8.62 14.14 -2.29
N PHE A 24 9.48 14.35 -1.29
CA PHE A 24 9.10 14.28 0.12
C PHE A 24 8.03 15.32 0.46
N GLY A 25 8.24 16.59 0.05
CA GLY A 25 7.31 17.68 0.30
C GLY A 25 5.92 17.42 -0.30
N LEU A 26 5.86 16.94 -1.55
CA LEU A 26 4.61 16.54 -2.20
C LEU A 26 3.89 15.45 -1.39
N ARG A 27 4.59 14.36 -1.07
CA ARG A 27 3.99 13.22 -0.36
C ARG A 27 3.60 13.57 1.08
N PHE A 28 4.38 14.41 1.76
CA PHE A 28 4.05 14.93 3.07
C PHE A 28 2.78 15.79 3.04
N ALA A 29 2.65 16.69 2.05
CA ALA A 29 1.45 17.48 1.86
C ALA A 29 0.23 16.59 1.58
N LEU A 30 0.36 15.59 0.70
CA LEU A 30 -0.71 14.63 0.43
C LEU A 30 -1.10 13.83 1.68
N ALA A 31 -0.12 13.38 2.47
CA ALA A 31 -0.35 12.65 3.71
C ALA A 31 -1.10 13.49 4.76
N ALA A 32 -0.91 14.81 4.75
CA ALA A 32 -1.63 15.75 5.62
C ALA A 32 -3.02 16.11 5.10
N LEU A 33 -3.19 16.20 3.77
CA LEU A 33 -4.46 16.60 3.14
C LEU A 33 -5.47 15.45 3.07
N MET A 34 -5.06 14.25 2.69
CA MET A 34 -6.00 13.16 2.43
C MET A 34 -6.62 12.64 3.75
N PRO A 35 -7.96 12.49 3.86
CA PRO A 35 -8.56 11.70 4.94
C PRO A 35 -8.03 10.25 4.93
N PRO A 36 -8.11 9.51 6.06
CA PRO A 36 -7.65 8.13 6.10
C PRO A 36 -8.56 7.22 5.27
N GLY A 37 -7.96 6.28 4.53
CA GLY A 37 -8.68 5.24 3.80
C GLY A 37 -9.11 4.08 4.69
N TYR A 38 -10.04 3.25 4.19
CA TYR A 38 -10.53 2.04 4.88
C TYR A 38 -9.40 1.08 5.30
N ASP A 39 -8.43 0.84 4.42
CA ASP A 39 -7.28 -0.02 4.72
C ASP A 39 -6.41 0.57 5.85
N GLU A 40 -6.20 1.89 5.85
CA GLU A 40 -5.33 2.55 6.84
C GLU A 40 -5.96 2.52 8.24
N VAL A 41 -7.27 2.75 8.34
CA VAL A 41 -7.98 2.69 9.62
C VAL A 41 -8.08 1.25 10.14
N TYR A 42 -8.01 0.25 9.27
CA TYR A 42 -7.91 -1.15 9.64
C TYR A 42 -6.48 -1.52 10.08
N TYR A 43 -5.45 -1.17 9.31
CA TYR A 43 -4.04 -1.40 9.67
C TYR A 43 -3.55 -0.56 10.85
N PHE A 44 -4.28 0.48 11.22
CA PHE A 44 -4.09 1.16 12.50
C PHE A 44 -4.17 0.17 13.68
N PHE A 45 -5.09 -0.79 13.65
CA PHE A 45 -5.16 -1.84 14.67
C PHE A 45 -4.00 -2.84 14.61
N TYR A 46 -3.36 -3.02 13.45
CA TYR A 46 -2.18 -3.90 13.35
C TYR A 46 -1.03 -3.34 14.18
N GLY A 47 -0.88 -2.01 14.23
CA GLY A 47 0.11 -1.35 15.08
C GLY A 47 -0.25 -1.35 16.57
N ARG A 48 -1.54 -1.44 16.92
CA ARG A 48 -2.00 -1.59 18.31
C ARG A 48 -1.87 -3.01 18.83
N HIS A 49 -2.08 -3.98 17.95
CA HIS A 49 -2.07 -5.40 18.26
C HIS A 49 -0.98 -6.11 17.46
N ILE A 50 0.27 -5.68 17.62
CA ILE A 50 1.42 -6.32 16.98
C ILE A 50 1.46 -7.81 17.35
N ASP A 51 1.51 -8.66 16.33
CA ASP A 51 1.62 -10.11 16.43
C ASP A 51 2.64 -10.59 15.37
N LEU A 52 2.97 -11.89 15.34
CA LEU A 52 3.95 -12.47 14.43
C LEU A 52 3.58 -12.35 12.94
N SER A 53 2.29 -12.24 12.63
CA SER A 53 1.71 -11.95 11.31
C SER A 53 0.27 -11.45 11.50
N PHE A 54 -0.42 -11.07 10.41
CA PHE A 54 -1.84 -10.75 10.42
C PHE A 54 -2.61 -11.54 9.37
N TYR A 55 -3.94 -11.43 9.43
CA TYR A 55 -4.89 -12.21 8.63
C TYR A 55 -4.69 -12.08 7.11
N ASP A 56 -4.55 -10.86 6.59
CA ASP A 56 -4.43 -10.60 5.14
C ASP A 56 -3.02 -10.19 4.71
N HIS A 57 -2.18 -9.76 5.66
CA HIS A 57 -0.82 -9.28 5.41
C HIS A 57 0.17 -9.76 6.45
N PRO A 58 1.46 -9.94 6.08
CA PRO A 58 2.49 -10.21 7.06
C PRO A 58 2.90 -8.97 7.86
N LEU A 59 3.83 -9.16 8.80
CA LEU A 59 4.18 -8.25 9.90
C LEU A 59 4.48 -6.79 9.50
N ALA A 60 5.07 -6.51 8.34
CA ALA A 60 5.73 -5.22 8.11
C ALA A 60 4.78 -4.02 8.14
N VAL A 61 3.54 -4.13 7.63
CA VAL A 61 2.58 -3.01 7.70
C VAL A 61 2.16 -2.70 9.13
N GLY A 62 2.07 -3.72 9.99
CA GLY A 62 1.84 -3.53 11.42
C GLY A 62 2.99 -2.78 12.09
N VAL A 63 4.23 -3.11 11.78
CA VAL A 63 5.41 -2.38 12.29
C VAL A 63 5.41 -0.92 11.84
N TRP A 64 5.04 -0.64 10.59
CA TRP A 64 4.91 0.74 10.08
C TRP A 64 3.80 1.50 10.82
N SER A 65 2.66 0.84 11.04
CA SER A 65 1.55 1.39 11.81
C SER A 65 1.97 1.71 13.25
N TRP A 66 2.69 0.79 13.91
CA TRP A 66 3.21 0.96 15.25
C TRP A 66 4.20 2.13 15.35
N LEU A 67 5.17 2.21 14.42
CA LEU A 67 6.10 3.34 14.34
C LEU A 67 5.37 4.66 14.19
N GLY A 68 4.36 4.72 13.31
CA GLY A 68 3.57 5.93 13.07
C GLY A 68 2.81 6.39 14.32
N GLN A 69 2.24 5.44 15.07
CA GLN A 69 1.56 5.73 16.33
C GLN A 69 2.52 6.25 17.43
N ARG A 70 3.80 5.84 17.41
CA ARG A 70 4.83 6.42 18.30
C ARG A 70 5.20 7.86 17.96
N LEU A 71 4.97 8.29 16.72
CA LEU A 71 5.24 9.66 16.28
C LEU A 71 4.10 10.64 16.65
N GLY A 72 2.90 10.13 16.93
CA GLY A 72 1.80 10.93 17.48
C GLY A 72 0.41 10.43 17.09
N PRO A 73 -0.65 11.01 17.70
CA PRO A 73 -2.04 10.55 17.54
C PRO A 73 -2.73 11.17 16.31
N SER A 74 -2.07 11.19 15.15
CA SER A 74 -2.63 11.79 13.93
C SER A 74 -2.47 10.88 12.71
N VAL A 75 -3.33 11.06 11.71
CA VAL A 75 -3.22 10.35 10.41
C VAL A 75 -1.89 10.67 9.71
N LEU A 76 -1.41 11.91 9.84
CA LEU A 76 -0.10 12.30 9.30
C LEU A 76 1.04 11.52 9.98
N ALA A 77 1.03 11.43 11.31
CA ALA A 77 2.01 10.66 12.06
C ALA A 77 1.97 9.17 11.68
N LEU A 78 0.75 8.61 11.53
CA LEU A 78 0.53 7.23 11.08
C LEU A 78 1.17 6.94 9.71
N ARG A 79 1.16 7.92 8.80
CA ARG A 79 1.70 7.83 7.44
C ARG A 79 3.20 8.17 7.33
N LEU A 80 3.78 8.84 8.32
CA LEU A 80 5.16 9.32 8.24
C LEU A 80 6.19 8.22 7.97
N PRO A 81 6.09 7.00 8.55
CA PRO A 81 6.96 5.88 8.17
C PRO A 81 6.90 5.52 6.68
N SER A 82 5.72 5.57 6.05
CA SER A 82 5.55 5.35 4.61
C SER A 82 6.25 6.45 3.79
N VAL A 83 6.04 7.71 4.17
CA VAL A 83 6.66 8.87 3.48
C VAL A 83 8.19 8.82 3.57
N LEU A 84 8.73 8.49 4.74
CA LEU A 84 10.18 8.37 4.94
C LEU A 84 10.76 7.17 4.18
N SER A 85 10.11 6.02 4.28
CA SER A 85 10.54 4.78 3.63
C SER A 85 10.59 4.91 2.12
N TYR A 86 9.60 5.56 1.50
CA TYR A 86 9.61 5.81 0.07
C TYR A 86 10.71 6.78 -0.35
N THR A 87 11.02 7.80 0.46
CA THR A 87 12.13 8.73 0.18
C THR A 87 13.46 7.98 0.15
N LEU A 88 13.68 7.10 1.13
CA LEU A 88 14.85 6.24 1.17
C LEU A 88 14.86 5.26 -0.01
N ALA A 89 13.74 4.60 -0.30
CA ALA A 89 13.59 3.66 -1.40
C ALA A 89 13.89 4.32 -2.75
N LEU A 90 13.37 5.52 -3.00
CA LEU A 90 13.60 6.28 -4.22
C LEU A 90 15.08 6.69 -4.36
N GLY A 91 15.72 7.08 -3.27
CA GLY A 91 17.16 7.37 -3.23
C GLY A 91 18.03 6.14 -3.55
N LEU A 92 17.72 4.98 -2.95
CA LEU A 92 18.42 3.71 -3.17
C LEU A 92 18.23 3.22 -4.61
N LEU A 93 17.00 3.23 -5.12
CA LEU A 93 16.70 2.88 -6.50
C LEU A 93 17.38 3.84 -7.48
N GLY A 94 17.45 5.13 -7.13
CA GLY A 94 18.20 6.16 -7.86
C GLY A 94 19.70 5.84 -7.96
N GLN A 95 20.30 5.37 -6.87
CA GLN A 95 21.70 4.94 -6.87
C GLN A 95 21.92 3.68 -7.72
N ALA A 96 21.04 2.68 -7.60
CA ALA A 96 21.09 1.47 -8.43
C ALA A 96 21.01 1.83 -9.93
N THR A 97 20.07 2.71 -10.27
CA THR A 97 19.87 3.20 -11.64
C THR A 97 21.06 3.97 -12.16
N ALA A 98 21.68 4.84 -11.34
CA ALA A 98 22.90 5.54 -11.73
C ALA A 98 24.05 4.58 -12.06
N ARG A 99 24.18 3.52 -11.28
CA ARG A 99 25.24 2.54 -11.45
C ARG A 99 25.04 1.67 -12.69
N TRP A 100 23.81 1.32 -13.03
CA TRP A 100 23.51 0.51 -14.22
C TRP A 100 23.40 1.32 -15.52
N PHE A 101 22.84 2.53 -15.45
CA PHE A 101 22.38 3.26 -16.63
C PHE A 101 22.85 4.73 -16.69
N GLY A 102 23.67 5.16 -15.73
CA GLY A 102 24.26 6.49 -15.68
C GLY A 102 23.45 7.56 -14.94
N THR A 103 24.07 8.70 -14.68
CA THR A 103 23.52 9.79 -13.84
C THR A 103 22.26 10.41 -14.44
N THR A 104 22.17 10.53 -15.76
CA THR A 104 20.95 11.03 -16.44
C THR A 104 19.75 10.10 -16.20
N ALA A 105 19.95 8.79 -16.23
CA ALA A 105 18.90 7.82 -15.92
C ALA A 105 18.44 7.93 -14.46
N ARG A 106 19.36 8.18 -13.52
CA ARG A 106 18.99 8.47 -12.13
C ARG A 106 18.07 9.67 -12.01
N LEU A 107 18.34 10.78 -12.70
CA LEU A 107 17.46 11.96 -12.65
C LEU A 107 16.06 11.65 -13.20
N TRP A 108 15.99 10.92 -14.32
CA TRP A 108 14.71 10.46 -14.86
C TRP A 108 13.96 9.53 -13.92
N LEU A 109 14.65 8.63 -13.22
CA LEU A 109 14.02 7.76 -12.24
C LEU A 109 13.42 8.58 -11.09
N LEU A 110 14.18 9.52 -10.53
CA LEU A 110 13.71 10.38 -9.45
C LEU A 110 12.49 11.19 -9.88
N LEU A 111 12.46 11.66 -11.14
CA LEU A 111 11.26 12.28 -11.70
C LEU A 111 10.11 11.27 -11.79
N LEU A 112 10.29 10.16 -12.50
CA LEU A 112 9.25 9.13 -12.73
C LEU A 112 8.63 8.58 -11.45
N GLY A 113 9.40 8.44 -10.37
CA GLY A 113 8.86 8.03 -9.06
C GLY A 113 7.76 8.97 -8.57
N ASN A 114 7.82 10.26 -8.92
CA ASN A 114 6.79 11.23 -8.59
C ASN A 114 5.61 11.28 -9.57
N LEU A 115 5.78 10.74 -10.78
CA LEU A 115 4.82 10.89 -11.88
C LEU A 115 3.85 9.72 -11.99
N CYS A 116 3.95 8.78 -11.05
CA CYS A 116 3.24 7.51 -11.10
C CYS A 116 2.29 7.46 -9.90
N PRO A 117 1.08 8.05 -10.00
CA PRO A 117 0.17 8.25 -8.86
C PRO A 117 -0.05 6.98 -8.04
N LEU A 118 -0.33 5.86 -8.70
CA LEU A 118 -0.53 4.58 -8.04
C LEU A 118 0.67 4.17 -7.16
N VAL A 119 1.88 4.23 -7.72
CA VAL A 119 3.11 3.84 -7.01
C VAL A 119 3.43 4.83 -5.89
N LEU A 120 3.25 6.13 -6.15
CA LEU A 120 3.51 7.21 -5.18
C LEU A 120 2.54 7.15 -3.99
N LEU A 121 1.24 7.00 -4.24
CA LEU A 121 0.22 6.95 -3.20
C LEU A 121 0.33 5.68 -2.38
N CYS A 122 0.37 4.51 -3.03
CA CYS A 122 0.39 3.23 -2.31
C CYS A 122 1.70 3.00 -1.55
N GLY A 123 2.83 3.36 -2.16
CA GLY A 123 4.15 3.10 -1.57
C GLY A 123 4.69 4.24 -0.71
N GLY A 124 4.16 5.46 -0.84
CA GLY A 124 4.83 6.66 -0.31
C GLY A 124 3.96 7.72 0.32
N VAL A 125 2.63 7.52 0.40
CA VAL A 125 1.71 8.41 1.11
C VAL A 125 0.87 7.63 2.12
N LEU A 126 0.19 6.57 1.67
CA LEU A 126 -0.73 5.81 2.51
C LEU A 126 0.00 4.80 3.40
N LEU A 127 -0.57 4.50 4.56
CA LEU A 127 -0.15 3.35 5.37
C LEU A 127 -0.67 2.06 4.71
N LEU A 128 0.15 1.45 3.84
CA LEU A 128 -0.16 0.21 3.15
C LEU A 128 1.04 -0.74 3.18
N PRO A 129 0.84 -2.06 2.99
CA PRO A 129 1.93 -3.04 2.88
C PRO A 129 2.90 -2.75 1.73
N ASP A 130 2.49 -1.97 0.74
CA ASP A 130 3.34 -1.54 -0.38
C ASP A 130 4.50 -0.64 0.08
N SER A 131 4.35 0.12 1.18
CA SER A 131 5.40 1.03 1.67
C SER A 131 6.68 0.31 2.13
N PRO A 132 6.63 -0.66 3.07
CA PRO A 132 7.81 -1.46 3.41
C PRO A 132 8.29 -2.33 2.24
N LEU A 133 7.36 -2.79 1.38
CA LEU A 133 7.71 -3.60 0.21
C LEU A 133 8.59 -2.84 -0.80
N LEU A 134 8.23 -1.61 -1.16
CA LEU A 134 9.02 -0.83 -2.11
C LEU A 134 10.41 -0.49 -1.57
N LEU A 135 10.54 -0.29 -0.25
CA LEU A 135 11.84 -0.16 0.41
C LEU A 135 12.66 -1.45 0.29
N GLY A 136 12.07 -2.62 0.57
CA GLY A 136 12.72 -3.92 0.40
C GLY A 136 13.19 -4.16 -1.04
N LEU A 137 12.35 -3.84 -2.04
CA LEU A 137 12.71 -3.96 -3.45
C LEU A 137 13.80 -2.98 -3.86
N ALA A 138 13.76 -1.74 -3.37
CA ALA A 138 14.81 -0.76 -3.63
C ALA A 138 16.15 -1.17 -2.99
N LEU A 139 16.13 -1.71 -1.77
CA LEU A 139 17.30 -2.29 -1.11
C LEU A 139 17.86 -3.47 -1.90
N LEU A 140 17.00 -4.38 -2.39
CA LEU A 140 17.41 -5.52 -3.21
C LEU A 140 18.12 -5.03 -4.49
N LEU A 141 17.50 -4.13 -5.24
CA LEU A 141 18.07 -3.62 -6.48
C LEU A 141 19.34 -2.81 -6.23
N TRP A 142 19.40 -2.02 -5.15
CA TRP A 142 20.61 -1.32 -4.73
C TRP A 142 21.74 -2.27 -4.34
N TRP A 143 21.44 -3.34 -3.59
CA TRP A 143 22.39 -4.37 -3.22
C TRP A 143 22.93 -5.08 -4.47
N ILE A 144 22.05 -5.54 -5.37
CA ILE A 144 22.44 -6.18 -6.64
C ILE A 144 23.26 -5.24 -7.51
N ALA A 145 22.98 -3.93 -7.51
CA ALA A 145 23.75 -3.00 -8.30
C ALA A 145 25.21 -2.90 -7.84
N ARG A 146 25.45 -3.05 -6.53
CA ARG A 146 26.78 -2.91 -5.92
C ARG A 146 27.57 -4.21 -5.96
N GLU A 147 26.88 -5.33 -5.85
CA GLU A 147 27.49 -6.65 -5.95
C GLU A 147 27.76 -7.02 -7.43
N PRO A 148 28.89 -7.63 -7.74
CA PRO A 148 29.20 -8.06 -9.10
C PRO A 148 28.47 -9.35 -9.50
N GLN A 149 27.87 -10.05 -8.53
CA GLN A 149 27.03 -11.22 -8.74
C GLN A 149 25.78 -11.07 -7.87
N VAL A 150 24.69 -11.71 -8.28
CA VAL A 150 23.40 -11.64 -7.56
C VAL A 150 23.39 -12.54 -6.31
N LEU A 151 24.53 -13.14 -5.96
CA LEU A 151 24.72 -14.04 -4.83
C LEU A 151 25.83 -13.52 -3.90
N PRO A 152 25.72 -13.78 -2.59
CA PRO A 152 26.59 -13.19 -1.58
C PRO A 152 28.02 -13.76 -1.62
N ARG A 153 28.99 -12.90 -1.37
CA ARG A 153 30.42 -13.24 -1.36
C ARG A 153 30.96 -13.61 0.01
N GLY A 154 30.34 -13.12 1.08
CA GLY A 154 30.75 -13.36 2.45
C GLY A 154 29.61 -13.24 3.46
N PRO A 155 29.88 -13.51 4.75
CA PRO A 155 28.86 -13.57 5.81
C PRO A 155 28.02 -12.28 5.91
N GLY A 156 28.65 -11.10 5.85
CA GLY A 156 27.91 -9.83 5.90
C GLY A 156 26.94 -9.65 4.73
N SER A 157 27.37 -9.95 3.51
CA SER A 157 26.52 -9.89 2.31
C SER A 157 25.40 -10.94 2.33
N MET A 158 25.65 -12.10 2.94
CA MET A 158 24.67 -13.17 3.15
C MET A 158 23.56 -12.72 4.09
N LEU A 159 23.92 -12.20 5.27
CA LEU A 159 22.94 -11.70 6.24
C LEU A 159 22.17 -10.49 5.70
N ALA A 160 22.84 -9.59 4.98
CA ALA A 160 22.19 -8.45 4.34
C ALA A 160 21.16 -8.89 3.30
N LEU A 161 21.51 -9.81 2.39
CA LEU A 161 20.58 -10.32 1.39
C LEU A 161 19.41 -11.07 2.06
N ALA A 162 19.68 -11.90 3.06
CA ALA A 162 18.64 -12.61 3.82
C ALA A 162 17.64 -11.64 4.47
N ALA A 163 18.13 -10.58 5.11
CA ALA A 163 17.28 -9.55 5.73
C ALA A 163 16.45 -8.77 4.69
N ILE A 164 17.03 -8.44 3.53
CA ILE A 164 16.31 -7.76 2.44
C ILE A 164 15.20 -8.66 1.89
N LEU A 165 15.49 -9.94 1.62
CA LEU A 165 14.49 -10.90 1.14
C LEU A 165 13.41 -11.12 2.20
N ALA A 166 13.76 -11.13 3.48
CA ALA A 166 12.81 -11.27 4.57
C ALA A 166 11.88 -10.05 4.66
N LEU A 167 12.41 -8.83 4.52
CA LEU A 167 11.59 -7.62 4.47
C LEU A 167 10.58 -7.66 3.31
N ILE A 168 11.00 -8.11 2.12
CA ILE A 168 10.10 -8.27 0.96
C ILE A 168 8.99 -9.28 1.29
N THR A 169 9.35 -10.46 1.80
CA THR A 169 8.40 -11.52 2.15
C THR A 169 7.44 -11.10 3.26
N LEU A 170 7.93 -10.41 4.29
CA LEU A 170 7.15 -9.96 5.44
C LEU A 170 6.30 -8.71 5.14
N SER A 171 6.43 -8.11 3.95
CA SER A 171 5.62 -6.96 3.56
C SER A 171 4.30 -7.34 2.90
N LYS A 172 4.32 -8.28 1.95
CA LYS A 172 3.11 -8.64 1.17
C LYS A 172 3.27 -10.03 0.55
N TYR A 173 2.29 -10.91 0.74
CA TYR A 173 2.30 -12.28 0.16
C TYR A 173 2.55 -12.29 -1.35
N HIS A 174 1.91 -11.38 -2.07
CA HIS A 174 2.05 -11.19 -3.52
C HIS A 174 3.48 -10.87 -3.98
N ALA A 175 4.32 -10.31 -3.11
CA ALA A 175 5.70 -10.01 -3.43
C ALA A 175 6.59 -11.26 -3.49
N LEU A 176 6.09 -12.41 -3.01
CA LEU A 176 6.79 -13.68 -3.13
C LEU A 176 7.11 -14.05 -4.57
N VAL A 177 6.39 -13.53 -5.58
CA VAL A 177 6.68 -13.77 -7.01
C VAL A 177 8.08 -13.25 -7.43
N VAL A 178 8.64 -12.27 -6.70
CA VAL A 178 9.99 -11.74 -6.96
C VAL A 178 11.06 -12.77 -6.61
N LEU A 179 10.87 -13.57 -5.55
CA LEU A 179 11.85 -14.55 -5.08
C LEU A 179 12.11 -15.70 -6.08
N PRO A 180 11.10 -16.43 -6.62
CA PRO A 180 11.33 -17.45 -7.63
C PRO A 180 11.84 -16.82 -8.94
N ALA A 181 11.43 -15.59 -9.29
CA ALA A 181 12.00 -14.89 -10.44
C ALA A 181 13.51 -14.63 -10.26
N LEU A 182 13.93 -14.20 -9.07
CA LEU A 182 15.35 -14.04 -8.72
C LEU A 182 16.09 -15.38 -8.71
N LEU A 183 15.47 -16.44 -8.18
CA LEU A 183 16.02 -17.79 -8.19
C LEU A 183 16.25 -18.27 -9.62
N VAL A 184 15.24 -18.20 -10.49
CA VAL A 184 15.35 -18.55 -11.91
C VAL A 184 16.48 -17.77 -12.58
N TRP A 185 16.55 -16.45 -12.34
CA TRP A 185 17.62 -15.62 -12.89
C TRP A 185 19.03 -16.14 -12.51
N THR A 186 19.23 -16.52 -11.25
CA THR A 186 20.52 -17.04 -10.78
C THR A 186 20.83 -18.47 -11.23
N LEU A 187 19.82 -19.31 -11.45
CA LEU A 187 20.00 -20.70 -11.89
C LEU A 187 20.29 -20.81 -13.39
N VAL A 188 19.67 -19.93 -14.21
CA VAL A 188 19.85 -19.92 -15.66
C VAL A 188 21.24 -19.42 -16.07
N ARG A 189 21.88 -18.57 -15.27
CA ARG A 189 23.22 -18.04 -15.58
C ARG A 189 24.33 -18.96 -15.08
N PRO A 190 25.20 -19.49 -15.97
CA PRO A 190 26.28 -20.42 -15.59
C PRO A 190 27.17 -19.89 -14.46
N ASP A 191 27.52 -18.60 -14.51
CA ASP A 191 28.38 -17.95 -13.52
C ASP A 191 27.75 -17.88 -12.13
N SER A 192 26.42 -17.80 -12.07
CA SER A 192 25.66 -17.76 -10.82
C SER A 192 25.33 -19.15 -10.30
N ARG A 193 25.08 -20.12 -11.19
CA ARG A 193 24.76 -21.51 -10.82
C ARG A 193 25.85 -22.15 -9.95
N ARG A 194 27.13 -21.91 -10.26
CA ARG A 194 28.26 -22.45 -9.50
C ARG A 194 28.34 -21.90 -8.07
N LEU A 195 27.76 -20.74 -7.81
CA LEU A 195 27.80 -20.07 -6.51
C LEU A 195 26.78 -20.62 -5.52
N TRP A 196 25.76 -21.34 -6.01
CA TRP A 196 24.73 -21.95 -5.15
C TRP A 196 25.30 -23.02 -4.21
N LEU A 197 26.43 -23.64 -4.57
CA LEU A 197 27.15 -24.60 -3.72
C LEU A 197 27.97 -23.93 -2.60
N ARG A 198 28.08 -22.59 -2.60
CA ARG A 198 28.78 -21.87 -1.54
C ARG A 198 27.90 -21.83 -0.29
N TRP A 199 28.53 -21.99 0.87
CA TRP A 199 27.86 -21.90 2.17
C TRP A 199 27.15 -20.56 2.36
N THR A 200 27.62 -19.46 1.74
CA THR A 200 26.99 -18.13 1.82
C THR A 200 25.64 -18.09 1.09
N SER A 201 25.48 -18.83 -0.01
CA SER A 201 24.20 -18.91 -0.74
C SER A 201 23.18 -19.73 0.03
N LEU A 202 23.58 -20.91 0.51
CA LEU A 202 22.73 -21.77 1.35
C LEU A 202 22.41 -21.09 2.69
N GLY A 203 23.38 -20.43 3.30
CA GLY A 203 23.22 -19.65 4.52
C GLY A 203 22.29 -18.46 4.34
N THR A 204 22.20 -17.87 3.14
CA THR A 204 21.19 -16.83 2.85
C THR A 204 19.79 -17.41 2.89
N VAL A 205 19.58 -18.57 2.27
CA VAL A 205 18.27 -19.24 2.28
C VAL A 205 17.86 -19.61 3.70
N LEU A 206 18.79 -20.18 4.48
CA LEU A 206 18.53 -20.54 5.87
C LEU A 206 18.26 -19.31 6.74
N ALA A 207 19.08 -18.26 6.65
CA ALA A 207 18.88 -17.02 7.40
C ALA A 207 17.57 -16.33 7.01
N TRP A 208 17.22 -16.32 5.71
CA TRP A 208 15.93 -15.82 5.24
C TRP A 208 14.77 -16.62 5.83
N ALA A 209 14.83 -17.94 5.81
CA ALA A 209 13.80 -18.81 6.38
C ALA A 209 13.60 -18.57 7.88
N LEU A 210 14.70 -18.38 8.62
CA LEU A 210 14.66 -18.03 10.05
C LEU A 210 14.02 -16.65 10.29
N LEU A 211 14.39 -15.64 9.51
CA LEU A 211 13.83 -14.29 9.64
C LEU A 211 12.34 -14.23 9.26
N VAL A 212 11.88 -15.06 8.33
CA VAL A 212 10.46 -15.17 7.93
C VAL A 212 9.66 -16.10 8.86
N SER A 213 10.32 -16.84 9.77
CA SER A 213 9.66 -17.78 10.69
C SER A 213 8.44 -17.23 11.47
N PRO A 214 8.35 -15.94 11.87
CA PRO A 214 7.14 -15.41 12.49
C PRO A 214 5.88 -15.59 11.63
N LEU A 215 5.99 -15.38 10.31
CA LEU A 215 4.89 -15.53 9.36
C LEU A 215 4.37 -16.97 9.35
N TRP A 216 5.29 -17.94 9.31
CA TRP A 216 4.99 -19.36 9.28
C TRP A 216 4.37 -19.84 10.60
N LEU A 217 4.96 -19.43 11.72
CA LEU A 217 4.51 -19.80 13.06
C LEU A 217 3.12 -19.24 13.38
N TRP A 218 2.83 -18.00 12.95
CA TRP A 218 1.51 -17.42 13.11
C TRP A 218 0.47 -18.19 12.30
N ASN A 219 0.73 -18.44 11.02
CA ASN A 219 -0.21 -19.15 10.17
C ASN A 219 -0.42 -20.59 10.63
N SER A 220 0.61 -21.31 11.09
CA SER A 220 0.45 -22.66 11.60
C SER A 220 -0.43 -22.72 12.85
N ARG A 221 -0.42 -21.67 13.69
CA ARG A 221 -1.30 -21.56 14.87
C ARG A 221 -2.76 -21.29 14.50
N TRP A 222 -2.98 -20.60 13.38
CA TRP A 222 -4.32 -20.17 12.94
C TRP A 222 -4.80 -20.91 11.70
N GLY A 223 -4.48 -22.20 11.58
CA GLY A 223 -5.02 -23.06 10.52
C GLY A 223 -4.71 -22.59 9.09
N TRP A 224 -3.57 -21.90 8.90
CA TRP A 224 -3.14 -21.33 7.63
C TRP A 224 -4.13 -20.33 7.01
N VAL A 225 -4.92 -19.66 7.86
CA VAL A 225 -6.05 -18.80 7.46
C VAL A 225 -5.68 -17.75 6.41
N SER A 226 -4.49 -17.14 6.49
CA SER A 226 -4.07 -16.12 5.50
C SER A 226 -3.92 -16.72 4.11
N PHE A 227 -3.37 -17.93 4.00
CA PHE A 227 -3.20 -18.62 2.73
C PHE A 227 -4.54 -19.08 2.16
N LEU A 228 -5.44 -19.57 3.03
CA LEU A 228 -6.80 -19.93 2.66
C LEU A 228 -7.60 -18.71 2.18
N PHE A 229 -7.44 -17.56 2.83
CA PHE A 229 -8.04 -16.30 2.39
C PHE A 229 -7.57 -15.91 0.98
N HIS A 230 -6.26 -15.93 0.71
CA HIS A 230 -5.74 -15.54 -0.60
C HIS A 230 -6.08 -16.57 -1.70
N SER A 231 -6.11 -17.87 -1.38
CA SER A 231 -6.47 -18.92 -2.35
C SER A 231 -7.98 -18.98 -2.63
N GLY A 232 -8.82 -18.83 -1.60
CA GLY A 232 -10.30 -18.89 -1.72
C GLY A 232 -10.90 -17.79 -2.59
N ARG A 233 -10.19 -16.67 -2.79
CA ARG A 233 -10.60 -15.61 -3.73
C ARG A 233 -10.61 -16.07 -5.19
N THR A 234 -9.89 -17.13 -5.53
CA THR A 234 -9.82 -17.67 -6.90
C THR A 234 -10.94 -18.64 -7.25
N THR A 235 -11.60 -19.22 -6.23
CA THR A 235 -12.66 -20.21 -6.39
C THR A 235 -14.07 -19.60 -6.36
N ALA A 236 -14.19 -18.34 -5.96
CA ALA A 236 -15.48 -17.64 -5.80
C ALA A 236 -16.11 -17.17 -7.13
N SER A 237 -15.38 -17.26 -8.24
CA SER A 237 -15.75 -16.71 -9.54
C SER A 237 -15.62 -17.80 -10.60
N GLY A 238 -16.67 -18.00 -11.40
CA GLY A 238 -16.83 -19.14 -12.31
C GLY A 238 -15.73 -19.33 -13.36
N GLY A 239 -16.07 -19.16 -14.65
CA GLY A 239 -15.12 -19.34 -15.75
C GLY A 239 -14.06 -18.24 -15.84
N PHE A 240 -13.03 -18.43 -16.68
CA PHE A 240 -12.10 -17.36 -17.02
C PHE A 240 -12.79 -16.31 -17.89
N ASN A 241 -12.74 -15.04 -17.47
CA ASN A 241 -13.24 -13.88 -18.19
C ASN A 241 -12.08 -13.04 -18.77
N PRO A 242 -11.79 -13.11 -20.08
CA PRO A 242 -10.75 -12.30 -20.71
C PRO A 242 -10.97 -10.79 -20.57
N GLU A 243 -12.22 -10.34 -20.50
CA GLU A 243 -12.58 -8.92 -20.33
C GLU A 243 -12.06 -8.39 -18.99
N GLY A 244 -12.15 -9.19 -17.91
CA GLY A 244 -11.60 -8.83 -16.60
C GLY A 244 -10.09 -8.54 -16.66
N SER A 245 -9.35 -9.35 -17.40
CA SER A 245 -7.91 -9.14 -17.64
C SER A 245 -7.63 -7.83 -18.39
N LEU A 246 -8.42 -7.53 -19.43
CA LEU A 246 -8.29 -6.30 -20.23
C LEU A 246 -8.64 -5.06 -19.41
N LEU A 247 -9.79 -5.08 -18.72
CA LEU A 247 -10.24 -3.99 -17.85
C LEU A 247 -9.23 -3.73 -16.73
N PHE A 248 -8.66 -4.77 -16.14
CA PHE A 248 -7.60 -4.62 -15.16
C PHE A 248 -6.38 -3.92 -15.76
N LEU A 249 -5.89 -4.33 -16.94
CA LEU A 249 -4.76 -3.66 -17.60
C LEU A 249 -5.07 -2.18 -17.94
N LEU A 250 -6.27 -1.89 -18.43
CA LEU A 250 -6.72 -0.53 -18.71
C LEU A 250 -6.82 0.31 -17.43
N SER A 251 -7.27 -0.28 -16.32
CA SER A 251 -7.30 0.38 -15.02
C SER A 251 -5.90 0.78 -14.56
N GLN A 252 -4.90 -0.08 -14.79
CA GLN A 252 -3.50 0.24 -14.47
C GLN A 252 -3.01 1.43 -15.30
N LEU A 253 -3.33 1.48 -16.60
CA LEU A 253 -2.97 2.63 -17.45
C LEU A 253 -3.55 3.94 -16.94
N GLY A 254 -4.82 3.94 -16.51
CA GLY A 254 -5.46 5.11 -15.90
C GLY A 254 -4.76 5.53 -14.60
N LEU A 255 -4.55 4.58 -13.68
CA LEU A 255 -3.99 4.83 -12.35
C LEU A 255 -2.51 5.20 -12.35
N LEU A 256 -1.74 4.74 -13.34
CA LEU A 256 -0.33 5.14 -13.52
C LEU A 256 -0.18 6.48 -14.23
N PHE A 257 -1.28 7.06 -14.73
CA PHE A 257 -1.33 8.06 -15.79
C PHE A 257 -0.97 7.45 -17.17
N PRO A 258 -1.81 7.59 -18.22
CA PRO A 258 -1.69 6.81 -19.45
C PRO A 258 -0.31 6.87 -20.11
N THR A 259 0.31 8.05 -20.15
CA THR A 259 1.65 8.24 -20.73
C THR A 259 2.71 7.40 -20.01
N ILE A 260 2.67 7.37 -18.68
CA ILE A 260 3.64 6.65 -17.86
C ILE A 260 3.33 5.15 -17.90
N GLY A 261 2.07 4.76 -17.82
CA GLY A 261 1.65 3.36 -17.97
C GLY A 261 2.10 2.76 -19.31
N ILE A 262 1.89 3.47 -20.42
CA ILE A 262 2.35 3.05 -21.75
C ILE A 262 3.89 2.94 -21.79
N LEU A 263 4.61 3.91 -21.21
CA LEU A 263 6.07 3.84 -21.15
C LEU A 263 6.56 2.61 -20.38
N LEU A 264 5.97 2.34 -19.20
CA LEU A 264 6.36 1.20 -18.35
C LEU A 264 6.08 -0.14 -19.05
N LEU A 265 4.92 -0.28 -19.69
CA LEU A 265 4.62 -1.46 -20.50
C LEU A 265 5.59 -1.62 -21.68
N ALA A 266 5.88 -0.52 -22.39
CA ALA A 266 6.75 -0.57 -23.55
C ALA A 266 8.17 -1.04 -23.21
N VAL A 267 8.75 -0.61 -22.08
CA VAL A 267 10.12 -1.02 -21.70
C VAL A 267 10.22 -2.47 -21.20
N LEU A 268 9.10 -3.05 -20.77
CA LEU A 268 9.02 -4.46 -20.41
C LEU A 268 9.04 -5.38 -21.63
N TRP A 269 8.60 -4.91 -22.80
CA TRP A 269 8.49 -5.76 -23.99
C TRP A 269 9.87 -6.18 -24.56
N PRO A 270 10.09 -7.47 -24.89
CA PRO A 270 11.40 -8.01 -25.27
C PRO A 270 11.99 -7.46 -26.57
N TRP A 271 11.19 -6.90 -27.48
CA TRP A 271 11.68 -6.43 -28.78
C TRP A 271 12.40 -5.08 -28.71
N ARG A 272 12.36 -4.39 -27.56
CA ARG A 272 13.10 -3.15 -27.31
C ARG A 272 14.50 -3.40 -26.72
N ARG A 273 15.32 -4.22 -27.40
CA ARG A 273 16.71 -4.53 -27.01
C ARG A 273 17.71 -3.70 -27.83
N ALA A 274 17.85 -2.42 -27.49
CA ALA A 274 18.92 -1.59 -28.04
C ALA A 274 19.66 -0.84 -26.91
N GLY A 275 20.98 -0.70 -27.05
CA GLY A 275 21.84 0.02 -26.11
C GLY A 275 21.67 -0.45 -24.66
N ALA A 276 21.44 0.48 -23.74
CA ALA A 276 21.27 0.21 -22.31
C ALA A 276 20.15 -0.78 -22.00
N LEU A 277 19.11 -0.88 -22.84
CA LEU A 277 17.99 -1.79 -22.64
C LEU A 277 18.30 -3.25 -23.02
N ALA A 278 19.42 -3.51 -23.69
CA ALA A 278 19.92 -4.85 -23.95
C ALA A 278 20.84 -5.39 -22.83
N SER A 279 21.25 -4.54 -21.90
CA SER A 279 22.19 -4.88 -20.82
C SER A 279 21.66 -5.95 -19.86
N GLN A 280 22.57 -6.61 -19.14
CA GLN A 280 22.23 -7.60 -18.13
C GLN A 280 21.32 -7.05 -17.01
N PRO A 281 21.54 -5.84 -16.44
CA PRO A 281 20.61 -5.26 -15.49
C PRO A 281 19.21 -5.08 -16.08
N ALA A 282 19.11 -4.66 -17.35
CA ALA A 282 17.81 -4.50 -17.98
C ALA A 282 17.06 -5.83 -18.18
N GLN A 283 17.80 -6.91 -18.45
CA GLN A 283 17.24 -8.26 -18.52
C GLN A 283 16.79 -8.77 -17.14
N LEU A 284 17.57 -8.49 -16.08
CA LEU A 284 17.18 -8.82 -14.70
C LEU A 284 15.87 -8.13 -14.32
N LEU A 285 15.78 -6.81 -14.54
CA LEU A 285 14.57 -6.05 -14.19
C LEU A 285 13.33 -6.58 -14.91
N ARG A 286 13.44 -6.99 -16.19
CA ARG A 286 12.34 -7.66 -16.91
C ARG A 286 12.03 -9.04 -16.34
N CYS A 287 13.06 -9.83 -16.00
CA CYS A 287 12.88 -11.14 -15.38
C CYS A 287 12.16 -11.04 -14.05
N LEU A 288 12.42 -9.97 -13.29
CA LEU A 288 11.72 -9.71 -12.04
C LEU A 288 10.30 -9.19 -12.31
N ALA A 289 10.09 -8.20 -13.17
CA ALA A 289 8.80 -7.54 -13.37
C ALA A 289 7.75 -8.35 -14.16
N TRP A 290 8.19 -9.08 -15.20
CA TRP A 290 7.30 -9.72 -16.16
C TRP A 290 6.42 -10.83 -15.55
N PRO A 291 6.94 -11.72 -14.67
CA PRO A 291 6.12 -12.75 -14.04
C PRO A 291 4.97 -12.17 -13.21
N GLN A 292 5.15 -11.05 -12.51
CA GLN A 292 4.05 -10.41 -11.78
C GLN A 292 2.99 -9.86 -12.74
N LEU A 293 3.43 -9.17 -13.81
CA LEU A 293 2.51 -8.61 -14.80
C LEU A 293 1.63 -9.71 -15.40
N VAL A 294 2.25 -10.80 -15.88
CA VAL A 294 1.52 -11.93 -16.46
C VAL A 294 0.58 -12.57 -15.43
N LEU A 295 1.09 -12.87 -14.24
CA LEU A 295 0.31 -13.53 -13.19
C LEU A 295 -0.95 -12.72 -12.83
N PHE A 296 -0.82 -11.43 -12.54
CA PHE A 296 -1.95 -10.63 -12.07
C PHE A 296 -2.92 -10.25 -13.18
N VAL A 297 -2.44 -10.08 -14.42
CA VAL A 297 -3.34 -9.90 -15.58
C VAL A 297 -4.18 -11.16 -15.80
N LEU A 298 -3.57 -12.36 -15.75
CA LEU A 298 -4.33 -13.61 -15.87
C LEU A 298 -5.27 -13.83 -14.67
N LEU A 299 -4.81 -13.50 -13.45
CA LEU A 299 -5.62 -13.64 -12.26
C LEU A 299 -6.82 -12.68 -12.27
N ALA A 300 -6.69 -11.50 -12.88
CA ALA A 300 -7.80 -10.55 -13.05
C ALA A 300 -8.92 -11.09 -13.95
N GLY A 301 -8.61 -12.02 -14.85
CA GLY A 301 -9.63 -12.77 -15.59
C GLY A 301 -10.31 -13.88 -14.77
N ARG A 302 -9.79 -14.21 -13.58
CA ARG A 302 -10.39 -15.19 -12.68
C ARG A 302 -11.06 -14.56 -11.48
N MET A 303 -10.58 -13.44 -10.96
CA MET A 303 -11.07 -12.84 -9.71
C MET A 303 -10.83 -11.34 -9.70
N GLN A 304 -11.47 -10.64 -8.76
CA GLN A 304 -11.16 -9.23 -8.52
C GLN A 304 -9.75 -9.08 -7.89
N VAL A 305 -8.80 -8.63 -8.71
CA VAL A 305 -7.44 -8.29 -8.32
C VAL A 305 -7.37 -6.83 -7.89
N MET A 306 -6.78 -6.56 -6.73
CA MET A 306 -6.61 -5.18 -6.27
C MET A 306 -5.55 -4.47 -7.10
N THR A 307 -5.80 -3.19 -7.39
CA THR A 307 -4.96 -2.38 -8.28
C THR A 307 -3.52 -2.25 -7.77
N SER A 308 -3.31 -2.27 -6.45
CA SER A 308 -1.99 -2.21 -5.81
C SER A 308 -1.14 -3.48 -6.01
N TRP A 309 -1.69 -4.60 -6.47
CA TRP A 309 -0.94 -5.86 -6.60
C TRP A 309 0.16 -5.79 -7.67
N LEU A 310 0.03 -4.90 -8.66
CA LEU A 310 1.06 -4.66 -9.68
C LEU A 310 2.07 -3.54 -9.34
N VAL A 311 1.88 -2.81 -8.22
CA VAL A 311 2.82 -1.76 -7.79
C VAL A 311 4.29 -2.24 -7.74
N PRO A 312 4.61 -3.47 -7.26
CA PRO A 312 5.97 -4.00 -7.31
C PRO A 312 6.56 -4.09 -8.73
N ALA A 313 5.76 -4.54 -9.69
CA ALA A 313 6.19 -4.68 -11.09
C ALA A 313 6.48 -3.31 -11.71
N TRP A 314 5.62 -2.33 -11.43
CA TRP A 314 5.82 -0.95 -11.89
C TRP A 314 7.04 -0.30 -11.26
N TRP A 315 7.27 -0.50 -9.95
CA TRP A 315 8.45 -0.02 -9.25
C TRP A 315 9.76 -0.58 -9.85
N ILE A 316 9.81 -1.89 -10.09
CA ILE A 316 10.96 -2.57 -10.73
C ILE A 316 11.16 -2.09 -12.18
N SER A 317 10.10 -1.63 -12.85
CA SER A 317 10.17 -1.13 -14.24
C SER A 317 10.67 0.32 -14.35
N LEU A 318 10.62 1.10 -13.27
CA LEU A 318 11.03 2.51 -13.29
C LEU A 318 12.48 2.72 -13.80
N PRO A 319 13.50 1.94 -13.40
CA PRO A 319 14.87 2.10 -13.91
C PRO A 319 14.97 1.86 -15.42
N LEU A 320 14.17 0.94 -15.97
CA LEU A 320 14.13 0.68 -17.42
C LEU A 320 13.55 1.87 -18.18
N ALA A 321 12.44 2.42 -17.69
CA ALA A 321 11.82 3.62 -18.25
C ALA A 321 12.77 4.81 -18.20
N ALA A 322 13.46 4.97 -17.07
CA ALA A 322 14.45 6.02 -16.88
C ALA A 322 15.67 5.86 -17.80
N ALA A 323 16.17 4.64 -17.99
CA ALA A 323 17.25 4.33 -18.92
C ALA A 323 16.85 4.61 -20.38
N TRP A 324 15.60 4.33 -20.74
CA TRP A 324 15.08 4.65 -22.07
C TRP A 324 15.01 6.17 -22.30
N LEU A 325 14.48 6.94 -21.34
CA LEU A 325 14.40 8.40 -21.42
C LEU A 325 15.77 9.10 -21.41
N ALA A 326 16.79 8.47 -20.80
CA ALA A 326 18.15 8.97 -20.74
C ALA A 326 18.91 8.87 -22.08
N GLN A 327 18.46 8.04 -23.02
CA GLN A 327 19.10 7.91 -24.33
C GLN A 327 18.99 9.22 -25.12
N ARG A 328 20.06 9.57 -25.85
CA ARG A 328 20.16 10.88 -26.53
C ARG A 328 19.07 11.04 -27.61
N PRO A 329 18.45 12.24 -27.74
CA PRO A 329 17.32 12.48 -28.63
C PRO A 329 17.63 12.32 -30.13
N TRP A 330 18.90 12.26 -30.52
CA TRP A 330 19.36 12.22 -31.91
C TRP A 330 19.36 10.81 -32.54
N GLY A 331 19.14 9.76 -31.74
CA GLY A 331 19.08 8.36 -32.21
C GLY A 331 17.72 7.69 -32.03
N LEU A 332 16.67 8.45 -31.64
CA LEU A 332 15.38 7.87 -31.33
C LEU A 332 14.35 8.15 -32.46
N PRO A 333 13.47 7.18 -32.82
CA PRO A 333 12.39 7.38 -33.80
C PRO A 333 11.46 8.53 -33.41
N ALA A 334 10.80 9.19 -34.37
CA ALA A 334 9.97 10.38 -34.11
C ALA A 334 8.94 10.21 -32.96
N GLY A 335 8.32 9.03 -32.83
CA GLY A 335 7.35 8.72 -31.75
C GLY A 335 7.93 8.76 -30.33
N SER A 336 9.24 8.56 -30.16
CA SER A 336 9.91 8.62 -28.86
C SER A 336 10.04 10.06 -28.30
N ARG A 337 10.14 11.05 -29.19
CA ARG A 337 10.25 12.48 -28.84
C ARG A 337 8.92 12.97 -28.25
N GLY A 338 7.80 12.48 -28.80
CA GLY A 338 6.46 12.70 -28.26
C GLY A 338 6.31 12.13 -26.85
N LEU A 339 6.75 10.90 -26.62
CA LEU A 339 6.66 10.26 -25.29
C LEU A 339 7.51 10.98 -24.23
N ARG A 340 8.72 11.43 -24.58
CA ARG A 340 9.56 12.22 -23.66
C ARG A 340 8.95 13.58 -23.33
N ARG A 341 8.39 14.29 -24.32
CA ARG A 341 7.65 15.54 -24.08
C ARG A 341 6.44 15.29 -23.19
N SER A 342 5.69 14.22 -23.45
CA SER A 342 4.54 13.85 -22.63
C SER A 342 4.93 13.53 -21.19
N ALA A 343 6.05 12.82 -20.97
CA ALA A 343 6.56 12.56 -19.63
C ALA A 343 6.96 13.85 -18.88
N LEU A 344 7.54 14.84 -19.58
CA LEU A 344 7.83 16.16 -18.99
C LEU A 344 6.56 16.96 -18.68
N ILE A 345 5.56 16.93 -19.56
CA ILE A 345 4.26 17.56 -19.30
C ILE A 345 3.58 16.90 -18.10
N THR A 346 3.60 15.57 -18.05
CA THR A 346 3.12 14.78 -16.91
C THR A 346 3.82 15.20 -15.62
N ALA A 347 5.11 15.53 -15.69
CA ALA A 347 5.87 16.00 -14.54
C ALA A 347 5.39 17.33 -13.95
N VAL A 348 4.82 18.18 -14.79
CA VAL A 348 4.25 19.46 -14.37
C VAL A 348 2.79 19.30 -13.94
N VAL A 349 2.03 18.40 -14.59
CA VAL A 349 0.58 18.26 -14.39
C VAL A 349 0.22 17.38 -13.19
N VAL A 350 0.91 16.26 -12.99
CA VAL A 350 0.52 15.27 -11.98
C VAL A 350 0.63 15.80 -10.55
N PRO A 351 1.71 16.49 -10.12
CA PRO A 351 1.80 16.95 -8.73
C PRO A 351 0.69 17.95 -8.34
N PRO A 352 0.39 19.01 -9.12
CA PRO A 352 -0.75 19.88 -8.84
C PRO A 352 -2.09 19.14 -8.85
N LEU A 353 -2.29 18.20 -9.80
CA LEU A 353 -3.52 17.40 -9.87
C LEU A 353 -3.71 16.54 -8.61
N LEU A 354 -2.64 15.91 -8.10
CA LEU A 354 -2.69 15.13 -6.87
C LEU A 354 -2.98 16.01 -5.66
N LEU A 355 -2.32 17.17 -5.55
CA LEU A 355 -2.58 18.13 -4.47
C LEU A 355 -4.02 18.63 -4.52
N PHE A 356 -4.51 18.96 -5.70
CA PHE A 356 -5.90 19.35 -5.91
C PHE A 356 -6.87 18.21 -5.54
N GLY A 357 -6.56 16.97 -5.91
CA GLY A 357 -7.30 15.79 -5.47
C GLY A 357 -7.33 15.66 -3.94
N GLY A 358 -6.19 15.87 -3.26
CA GLY A 358 -6.12 15.89 -1.80
C GLY A 358 -6.96 17.00 -1.17
N VAL A 359 -6.94 18.21 -1.75
CA VAL A 359 -7.79 19.35 -1.36
C VAL A 359 -9.28 19.01 -1.56
N GLN A 360 -9.65 18.40 -2.68
CA GLN A 360 -11.01 17.93 -2.94
C GLN A 360 -11.45 16.88 -1.92
N MET A 361 -10.62 15.89 -1.64
CA MET A 361 -10.93 14.86 -0.63
C MET A 361 -11.12 15.47 0.77
N ARG A 362 -10.28 16.45 1.14
CA ARG A 362 -10.32 17.09 2.46
C ARG A 362 -11.51 18.01 2.66
N TRP A 363 -11.82 18.82 1.65
CA TRP A 363 -12.71 19.96 1.80
C TRP A 363 -13.87 19.99 0.80
N GLY A 364 -13.92 19.13 -0.20
CA GLY A 364 -15.02 19.09 -1.18
C GLY A 364 -15.16 20.37 -2.00
N VAL A 365 -14.05 20.99 -2.41
CA VAL A 365 -14.04 22.29 -3.13
C VAL A 365 -14.77 22.27 -4.48
N LEU A 366 -14.99 21.09 -5.05
CA LEU A 366 -15.76 20.88 -6.29
C LEU A 366 -17.24 20.61 -6.07
N GLU A 367 -17.78 20.75 -4.84
CA GLU A 367 -19.18 20.45 -4.54
C GLU A 367 -20.20 21.00 -5.56
N PRO A 368 -20.07 22.24 -6.09
CA PRO A 368 -21.00 22.78 -7.09
C PRO A 368 -21.05 22.00 -8.42
N TRP A 369 -19.97 21.28 -8.78
CA TRP A 369 -19.86 20.51 -10.02
C TRP A 369 -19.89 19.00 -9.79
N LEU A 370 -19.45 18.56 -8.62
CA LEU A 370 -19.44 17.18 -8.17
C LEU A 370 -20.10 17.13 -6.79
N PRO A 371 -21.44 16.99 -6.74
CA PRO A 371 -22.19 16.94 -5.49
C PRO A 371 -21.63 15.88 -4.55
N THR A 372 -21.64 16.16 -3.24
CA THR A 372 -21.06 15.27 -2.22
C THR A 372 -21.63 13.84 -2.28
N ALA A 373 -22.92 13.68 -2.60
CA ALA A 373 -23.56 12.37 -2.76
C ALA A 373 -23.01 11.54 -3.94
N SER A 374 -22.44 12.19 -4.96
CA SER A 374 -21.86 11.57 -6.15
C SER A 374 -20.34 11.47 -6.11
N ASP A 375 -19.69 12.03 -5.09
CA ASP A 375 -18.25 11.95 -4.89
C ASP A 375 -17.89 10.75 -3.98
N PRO A 376 -17.28 9.68 -4.51
CA PRO A 376 -16.92 8.51 -3.71
C PRO A 376 -15.98 8.84 -2.55
N SER A 377 -15.18 9.91 -2.66
CA SER A 377 -14.28 10.33 -1.59
C SER A 377 -14.99 10.94 -0.39
N ALA A 378 -16.27 11.31 -0.52
CA ALA A 378 -17.09 11.79 0.59
C ALA A 378 -17.26 10.74 1.71
N GLN A 379 -17.09 9.45 1.37
CA GLN A 379 -17.16 8.35 2.33
C GLN A 379 -15.95 8.30 3.29
N LEU A 380 -14.85 9.00 2.94
CA LEU A 380 -13.65 9.04 3.76
C LEU A 380 -13.79 10.11 4.85
N MET A 381 -13.99 9.67 6.09
CA MET A 381 -14.22 10.57 7.21
C MET A 381 -12.90 11.03 7.83
N ALA A 382 -12.63 12.33 7.78
CA ALA A 382 -11.51 12.88 8.52
C ALA A 382 -11.78 12.85 10.04
N PRO A 383 -10.81 12.45 10.88
CA PRO A 383 -11.03 12.29 12.32
C PRO A 383 -11.58 13.55 13.01
N ALA A 384 -11.12 14.73 12.60
CA ALA A 384 -11.57 16.00 13.16
C ALA A 384 -13.04 16.31 12.84
N ASP A 385 -13.49 15.98 11.63
CA ASP A 385 -14.87 16.26 11.20
C ASP A 385 -15.83 15.26 11.82
N LEU A 386 -15.44 13.98 11.89
CA LEU A 386 -16.19 12.96 12.63
C LEU A 386 -16.29 13.31 14.13
N GLN A 387 -15.18 13.72 14.76
CA GLN A 387 -15.21 14.14 16.17
C GLN A 387 -16.12 15.36 16.39
N ARG A 388 -16.07 16.36 15.49
CA ARG A 388 -16.94 17.55 15.57
C ARG A 388 -18.41 17.15 15.43
N ALA A 389 -18.73 16.28 14.49
CA ALA A 389 -20.08 15.76 14.30
C ALA A 389 -20.57 15.03 15.57
N LEU A 390 -19.78 14.10 16.11
CA LEU A 390 -20.14 13.35 17.32
C LEU A 390 -20.40 14.27 18.53
N ARG A 391 -19.59 15.32 18.72
CA ARG A 391 -19.76 16.28 19.84
C ARG A 391 -21.05 17.10 19.76
N ARG A 392 -21.64 17.26 18.57
CA ARG A 392 -22.97 17.89 18.40
C ARG A 392 -24.12 16.99 18.90
N HIS A 393 -23.85 15.72 19.20
CA HIS A 393 -24.83 14.76 19.72
C HIS A 393 -24.43 14.28 21.13
N PRO A 394 -24.77 15.02 22.21
CA PRO A 394 -24.29 14.74 23.57
C PRO A 394 -24.61 13.34 24.10
N ARG A 395 -25.76 12.77 23.69
CA ARG A 395 -26.16 11.40 24.07
C ARG A 395 -25.18 10.36 23.50
N ILE A 396 -24.91 10.44 22.20
CA ILE A 396 -23.98 9.54 21.50
C ILE A 396 -22.56 9.76 22.00
N TRP A 397 -22.12 11.02 22.13
CA TRP A 397 -20.80 11.34 22.67
C TRP A 397 -20.58 10.73 24.06
N ARG A 398 -21.55 10.89 24.97
CA ARG A 398 -21.47 10.31 26.32
C ARG A 398 -21.43 8.78 26.28
N ALA A 399 -22.25 8.15 25.44
CA ALA A 399 -22.25 6.70 25.28
C ALA A 399 -20.87 6.20 24.81
N LEU A 400 -20.26 6.85 23.82
CA LEU A 400 -18.93 6.50 23.31
C LEU A 400 -17.81 6.69 24.35
N GLN A 401 -17.91 7.71 25.23
CA GLN A 401 -16.94 7.93 26.30
C GLN A 401 -17.08 6.92 27.46
N GLN A 402 -18.26 6.30 27.61
CA GLN A 402 -18.57 5.31 28.65
C GLN A 402 -18.57 3.87 28.13
N ALA A 403 -18.30 3.67 26.85
CA ALA A 403 -18.32 2.37 26.22
C ALA A 403 -17.06 1.59 26.61
N ASP A 404 -17.25 0.34 27.02
CA ASP A 404 -16.17 -0.63 27.17
C ASP A 404 -15.81 -1.25 25.81
N VAL A 405 -16.81 -1.34 24.92
CA VAL A 405 -16.67 -1.90 23.57
C VAL A 405 -17.33 -1.00 22.54
N ILE A 406 -16.61 -0.69 21.47
CA ILE A 406 -17.16 -0.05 20.27
C ILE A 406 -17.06 -1.02 19.09
N ALA A 407 -18.16 -1.28 18.42
CA ALA A 407 -18.23 -2.22 17.33
C ALA A 407 -18.96 -1.66 16.10
N SER A 408 -18.72 -2.27 14.95
CA SER A 408 -19.46 -2.08 13.70
C SER A 408 -19.72 -3.45 13.07
N PHE A 409 -20.72 -3.60 12.21
CA PHE A 409 -20.89 -4.85 11.43
C PHE A 409 -20.03 -4.90 10.15
N ARG A 410 -19.22 -3.86 9.92
CA ARG A 410 -18.21 -3.75 8.87
C ARG A 410 -16.83 -3.60 9.51
N TYR A 411 -15.87 -4.47 9.17
CA TYR A 411 -14.55 -4.53 9.81
C TYR A 411 -13.70 -3.28 9.61
N GLU A 412 -13.94 -2.53 8.53
CA GLU A 412 -13.18 -1.35 8.17
C GLU A 412 -13.63 -0.08 8.93
N MET A 413 -14.81 -0.08 9.54
CA MET A 413 -15.37 1.12 10.18
C MET A 413 -14.80 1.46 11.56
N PRO A 414 -14.52 0.51 12.49
CA PRO A 414 -14.09 0.82 13.86
C PRO A 414 -12.88 1.75 13.94
N GLY A 415 -11.98 1.67 12.96
CA GLY A 415 -10.77 2.48 12.94
C GLY A 415 -11.03 3.99 12.75
N PHE A 416 -12.11 4.38 12.08
CA PHE A 416 -12.49 5.80 11.96
C PHE A 416 -12.83 6.39 13.34
N LEU A 417 -13.61 5.68 14.15
CA LEU A 417 -13.91 6.12 15.51
C LEU A 417 -12.67 6.05 16.40
N ALA A 418 -11.84 5.03 16.27
CA ALA A 418 -10.61 4.91 17.05
C ALA A 418 -9.68 6.13 16.84
N LEU A 419 -9.53 6.58 15.60
CA LEU A 419 -8.76 7.79 15.26
C LEU A 419 -9.45 9.08 15.72
N ALA A 420 -10.78 9.18 15.61
CA ALA A 420 -11.53 10.38 16.00
C ALA A 420 -11.67 10.57 17.52
N LEU A 421 -11.81 9.49 18.27
CA LEU A 421 -11.97 9.52 19.72
C LEU A 421 -10.63 9.67 20.43
N GLY A 422 -9.56 9.10 19.90
CA GLY A 422 -8.23 9.18 20.51
C GLY A 422 -8.17 8.61 21.93
N ASN A 423 -9.10 7.72 22.28
CA ASN A 423 -9.27 7.14 23.62
C ASN A 423 -8.23 6.06 23.98
N GLY A 424 -7.25 5.83 23.10
CA GLY A 424 -6.17 4.85 23.33
C GLY A 424 -6.70 3.44 23.53
N ASP A 425 -6.10 2.71 24.48
CA ASP A 425 -6.46 1.33 24.83
C ASP A 425 -7.58 1.24 25.89
N ARG A 426 -8.25 2.37 26.20
CA ARG A 426 -9.35 2.40 27.19
C ARG A 426 -10.61 1.70 26.73
N VAL A 427 -10.78 1.54 25.41
CA VAL A 427 -11.97 0.97 24.78
C VAL A 427 -11.55 -0.12 23.81
N ALA A 428 -12.22 -1.26 23.87
CA ALA A 428 -12.00 -2.33 22.92
C ALA A 428 -12.78 -2.07 21.62
N TYR A 429 -12.08 -2.05 20.49
CA TYR A 429 -12.70 -1.94 19.18
C TYR A 429 -12.82 -3.32 18.54
N THR A 430 -13.98 -3.62 17.94
CA THR A 430 -14.21 -4.90 17.26
C THR A 430 -15.18 -4.76 16.10
N THR A 431 -15.43 -5.87 15.40
CA THR A 431 -16.42 -5.94 14.31
C THR A 431 -17.35 -7.11 14.54
N LEU A 432 -18.66 -6.91 14.41
CA LEU A 432 -19.69 -7.93 14.51
C LEU A 432 -20.11 -8.34 13.10
N SER A 433 -19.24 -9.09 12.42
CA SER A 433 -19.41 -9.45 11.02
C SER A 433 -19.04 -10.92 10.80
N ASP A 434 -19.57 -11.50 9.73
CA ASP A 434 -19.16 -12.81 9.24
C ASP A 434 -17.77 -12.77 8.56
N ASP A 435 -17.20 -11.59 8.32
CA ASP A 435 -15.80 -11.40 7.91
C ASP A 435 -15.04 -10.52 8.93
N PRO A 436 -14.73 -11.04 10.13
CA PRO A 436 -14.10 -10.23 11.17
C PRO A 436 -12.60 -10.00 10.96
N ARG A 437 -11.96 -10.74 10.04
CA ARG A 437 -10.54 -10.64 9.72
C ARG A 437 -9.66 -10.60 10.97
N GLY A 438 -8.75 -9.63 11.06
CA GLY A 438 -7.81 -9.42 12.16
C GLY A 438 -8.47 -9.36 13.53
N PHE A 439 -9.70 -8.82 13.64
CA PHE A 439 -10.41 -8.71 14.92
C PHE A 439 -10.72 -10.06 15.56
N ALA A 440 -10.75 -11.15 14.80
CA ALA A 440 -10.94 -12.49 15.36
C ALA A 440 -9.74 -13.00 16.17
N PHE A 441 -8.54 -12.49 15.85
CA PHE A 441 -7.27 -12.99 16.38
C PHE A 441 -6.71 -12.10 17.49
N TRP A 442 -7.15 -10.85 17.57
CA TRP A 442 -6.77 -9.97 18.66
C TRP A 442 -7.50 -10.33 19.95
N PRO A 443 -6.93 -9.98 21.13
CA PRO A 443 -7.61 -10.16 22.38
C PRO A 443 -8.99 -9.50 22.32
N ALA A 444 -10.04 -10.32 22.35
CA ALA A 444 -11.37 -9.81 22.58
C ALA A 444 -11.39 -9.20 23.99
N PRO A 445 -12.24 -8.19 24.26
CA PRO A 445 -12.53 -7.78 25.62
C PRO A 445 -13.16 -8.95 26.37
N THR A 446 -12.36 -9.84 26.95
CA THR A 446 -12.80 -11.03 27.69
C THR A 446 -12.97 -10.67 29.16
N GLY A 447 -14.13 -10.97 29.74
CA GLY A 447 -14.24 -11.15 31.20
C GLY A 447 -15.47 -10.57 31.90
N ALA A 448 -16.08 -9.48 31.42
CA ALA A 448 -17.18 -8.84 32.13
C ALA A 448 -18.32 -8.38 31.20
N SER A 449 -19.53 -8.35 31.75
CA SER A 449 -20.61 -7.58 31.15
C SER A 449 -20.19 -6.11 31.06
N GLY A 450 -20.55 -5.43 29.98
CA GLY A 450 -20.06 -4.08 29.71
C GLY A 450 -20.97 -3.30 28.79
N ARG A 451 -20.72 -2.00 28.69
CA ARG A 451 -21.46 -1.08 27.83
C ARG A 451 -20.87 -1.13 26.42
N GLY A 452 -21.67 -1.63 25.48
CA GLY A 452 -21.34 -1.66 24.07
C GLY A 452 -21.98 -0.50 23.31
N VAL A 453 -21.27 0.03 22.31
CA VAL A 453 -21.84 0.88 21.27
C VAL A 453 -21.59 0.24 19.92
N LEU A 454 -22.66 0.02 19.16
CA LEU A 454 -22.65 -0.43 17.79
C LEU A 454 -22.91 0.76 16.88
N PHE A 455 -22.16 0.88 15.78
CA PHE A 455 -22.39 1.92 14.79
C PHE A 455 -22.13 1.42 13.37
N ALA A 456 -22.76 2.05 12.39
CA ALA A 456 -22.51 1.79 10.97
C ALA A 456 -23.05 2.93 10.10
N PRO A 457 -22.62 3.03 8.82
CA PRO A 457 -23.32 3.86 7.85
C PRO A 457 -24.79 3.43 7.73
N VAL A 458 -25.70 4.39 7.59
CA VAL A 458 -27.12 4.12 7.37
C VAL A 458 -27.29 3.37 6.05
N GLU A 459 -27.94 2.21 6.11
CA GLU A 459 -28.33 1.41 4.94
C GLU A 459 -29.84 1.54 4.70
N PRO A 460 -30.28 2.01 3.52
CA PRO A 460 -31.70 2.17 3.22
C PRO A 460 -32.49 0.87 3.43
N GLY A 461 -33.56 0.95 4.24
CA GLY A 461 -34.48 -0.16 4.48
C GLY A 461 -34.03 -1.17 5.54
N LEU A 462 -32.80 -1.08 6.08
CA LEU A 462 -32.29 -2.00 7.09
C LEU A 462 -31.62 -1.27 8.27
N PRO A 463 -32.40 -0.61 9.15
CA PRO A 463 -31.90 0.07 10.34
C PRO A 463 -31.05 -0.86 11.21
N LEU A 464 -30.03 -0.30 11.85
CA LEU A 464 -29.08 -1.03 12.69
C LEU A 464 -29.79 -1.84 13.78
N VAL A 465 -30.79 -1.26 14.42
CA VAL A 465 -31.56 -1.89 15.51
C VAL A 465 -32.43 -3.07 15.08
N ARG A 466 -32.70 -3.23 13.76
CA ARG A 466 -33.43 -4.40 13.24
C ARG A 466 -32.52 -5.60 13.01
N ARG A 467 -31.21 -5.42 13.11
CA ARG A 467 -30.24 -6.51 12.97
C ARG A 467 -30.15 -7.28 14.28
N SER A 468 -30.10 -8.60 14.16
CA SER A 468 -29.76 -9.49 15.26
C SER A 468 -28.29 -9.87 15.17
N PHE A 469 -27.64 -9.94 16.32
CA PHE A 469 -26.27 -10.41 16.47
C PHE A 469 -26.27 -11.56 17.48
N PRO A 470 -25.43 -12.58 17.29
CA PRO A 470 -25.32 -13.65 18.28
C PRO A 470 -24.71 -13.12 19.59
N ALA A 471 -24.88 -13.88 20.67
CA ALA A 471 -24.18 -13.62 21.93
C ALA A 471 -22.67 -13.39 21.68
N PRO A 472 -22.00 -12.49 22.43
CA PRO A 472 -22.43 -11.82 23.65
C PRO A 472 -23.16 -10.47 23.44
N VAL A 473 -23.72 -10.21 22.27
CA VAL A 473 -24.39 -8.93 21.98
C VAL A 473 -25.84 -8.97 22.47
N GLY A 474 -26.17 -8.15 23.47
CA GLY A 474 -27.55 -7.99 23.94
C GLY A 474 -28.44 -7.20 22.98
N ALA A 475 -29.67 -6.93 23.39
CA ALA A 475 -30.63 -6.17 22.60
C ALA A 475 -30.10 -4.75 22.29
N LEU A 476 -30.25 -4.33 21.03
CA LEU A 476 -29.83 -3.01 20.59
C LEU A 476 -30.86 -1.95 20.99
N GLN A 477 -30.39 -0.86 21.59
CA GLN A 477 -31.20 0.33 21.90
C GLN A 477 -30.72 1.50 21.03
N PRO A 478 -31.60 2.16 20.26
CA PRO A 478 -31.20 3.25 19.38
C PRO A 478 -30.67 4.45 20.17
N LEU A 479 -29.50 4.96 19.77
CA LEU A 479 -28.92 6.20 20.30
C LEU A 479 -29.17 7.39 19.36
N GLY A 480 -29.36 7.13 18.07
CA GLY A 480 -29.67 8.10 17.03
C GLY A 480 -28.67 8.09 15.87
N GLU A 481 -28.78 9.09 15.00
CA GLU A 481 -27.93 9.26 13.83
C GLU A 481 -27.00 10.47 13.99
N VAL A 482 -25.84 10.40 13.33
CA VAL A 482 -24.88 11.49 13.22
C VAL A 482 -24.56 11.72 11.76
N VAL A 483 -24.80 12.94 11.30
CA VAL A 483 -24.43 13.37 9.95
C VAL A 483 -23.01 13.94 10.01
N VAL A 484 -22.10 13.28 9.30
CA VAL A 484 -20.75 13.78 9.05
C VAL A 484 -20.81 14.64 7.80
N GLU A 485 -20.46 15.92 7.94
CA GLU A 485 -20.51 16.90 6.86
C GLU A 485 -19.13 17.06 6.20
N ARG A 486 -19.13 17.34 4.89
CA ARG A 486 -17.97 17.83 4.14
C ARG A 486 -18.39 19.04 3.33
N ASN A 487 -17.68 20.16 3.48
CA ASN A 487 -18.07 21.45 2.92
C ASN A 487 -19.48 21.92 3.33
N GLY A 488 -19.91 21.60 4.56
CA GLY A 488 -21.28 21.89 5.02
C GLY A 488 -22.38 21.01 4.40
N GLN A 489 -22.02 20.09 3.48
CA GLN A 489 -22.96 19.15 2.90
C GLN A 489 -22.91 17.79 3.61
N PRO A 490 -24.05 17.09 3.77
CA PRO A 490 -24.08 15.72 4.28
C PRO A 490 -23.20 14.79 3.43
N ALA A 491 -22.22 14.14 4.05
CA ALA A 491 -21.31 13.21 3.37
C ALA A 491 -21.57 11.76 3.75
N VAL A 492 -21.61 11.47 5.06
CA VAL A 492 -21.91 10.14 5.60
C VAL A 492 -22.88 10.29 6.76
N VAL A 493 -23.93 9.48 6.78
CA VAL A 493 -24.84 9.36 7.93
C VAL A 493 -24.51 8.07 8.66
N LEU A 494 -24.21 8.17 9.95
CA LEU A 494 -23.91 7.04 10.82
C LEU A 494 -25.06 6.83 11.80
N GLU A 495 -25.56 5.61 11.89
CA GLU A 495 -26.53 5.20 12.93
C GLU A 495 -25.77 4.60 14.12
N PHE A 496 -26.23 4.88 15.33
CA PHE A 496 -25.67 4.39 16.58
C PHE A 496 -26.73 3.69 17.42
N ALA A 497 -26.34 2.57 18.04
CA ALA A 497 -27.12 1.86 19.04
C ALA A 497 -26.22 1.46 20.22
N SER A 498 -26.76 1.49 21.44
CA SER A 498 -26.11 0.88 22.61
C SER A 498 -26.57 -0.56 22.79
N PHE A 499 -25.72 -1.38 23.37
CA PHE A 499 -26.06 -2.73 23.76
C PHE A 499 -25.38 -3.10 25.07
N GLU A 500 -25.98 -4.02 25.82
CA GLU A 500 -25.30 -4.67 26.93
C GLU A 500 -24.48 -5.83 26.37
N ARG A 501 -23.16 -5.79 26.55
CA ARG A 501 -22.30 -6.92 26.26
C ARG A 501 -22.46 -7.92 27.39
N GLN A 502 -22.77 -9.17 27.06
CA GLN A 502 -22.85 -10.27 28.00
C GLN A 502 -21.47 -10.95 28.18
N ALA A 503 -21.34 -11.82 29.18
CA ALA A 503 -20.16 -12.66 29.31
C ALA A 503 -20.10 -13.69 28.17
N GLY A 504 -18.90 -13.97 27.66
CA GLY A 504 -18.66 -14.97 26.61
C GLY A 504 -17.77 -14.46 25.46
N PRO A 505 -17.22 -15.38 24.65
CA PRO A 505 -16.49 -15.05 23.44
C PRO A 505 -17.43 -14.67 22.30
N TYR A 506 -16.95 -13.88 21.34
CA TYR A 506 -17.65 -13.68 20.08
C TYR A 506 -17.52 -14.94 19.20
N PRO A 507 -18.59 -15.36 18.50
CA PRO A 507 -18.61 -16.59 17.70
C PRO A 507 -18.03 -16.34 16.30
N TRP A 508 -16.71 -16.13 16.24
CA TRP A 508 -16.04 -15.89 14.96
C TRP A 508 -16.05 -17.14 14.06
N PRO A 509 -16.14 -16.97 12.72
CA PRO A 509 -16.30 -18.09 11.79
C PRO A 509 -14.99 -18.79 11.42
N TYR A 510 -13.85 -18.34 11.94
CA TYR A 510 -12.56 -19.00 11.73
C TYR A 510 -12.40 -20.12 12.78
N GLY A 511 -12.25 -21.36 12.32
CA GLY A 511 -12.32 -22.58 13.15
C GLY A 511 -11.58 -22.52 14.49
N ASN A 512 -12.35 -22.82 15.55
CA ASN A 512 -12.08 -23.11 16.96
C ASN A 512 -10.85 -22.48 17.66
N ARG A 513 -11.18 -21.67 18.68
CA ARG A 513 -10.43 -21.64 19.96
C ARG A 513 -10.77 -22.87 20.79
#